data_AF-A0A5B0MAD2-F1
#
_entry.id   AF-A0A5B0MAD2-F1
#
_cell.length_a   1.000
_cell.length_b   1.000
_cell.length_c   1.000
_cell.angle_alpha   90.00
_cell.angle_beta   90.00
_cell.angle_gamma   90.00
#
_symmetry.space_group_name_H-M   'P 1'
#
loop_
_entity.id
_entity.type
_entity.pdbx_description
1 polymer ?
#
loop_
_entity_poly.entity_id
_entity_poly.type
_entity_poly.pdbx_seq_one_letter_code
_entity_poly.pdbx_strand_id
1 'polypeptide(L)'
;MARPEDTESEEDPDGDWEPGTTGRTGRAKGAQADRAKEAGAQKKHKKKATAYASKDGEGYSWEEEYKRSWDVLREDESGSLESAVNQLIANKRRRVIRDTTSIQRGIIRHLCLIIDVSLAMTDRDLRPNRLDMSLTYAKEFVTEFFDQNPISQLCILITKDAIAERLSGLSGNPLDHHKALSNKAKLTPSGEPSLQNSLEMARASLSHLPSHGSREVLVIFGSLTTCDPDDINKTLENLEKDR
;
A
#
# COMPACT_ATOMS: atom_id res chain seq x y z
N MET A 1 64.81 7.70 -5.12
CA MET A 1 64.34 6.31 -4.96
C MET A 1 62.84 6.33 -4.72
N ALA A 2 61.94 5.58 -5.34
CA ALA A 2 61.77 4.95 -6.66
C ALA A 2 60.26 4.56 -6.68
N ARG A 3 59.58 4.67 -7.83
CA ARG A 3 58.17 4.25 -8.08
C ARG A 3 57.99 2.72 -8.00
N PRO A 4 56.73 2.24 -7.88
CA PRO A 4 55.96 1.70 -9.05
C PRO A 4 54.49 2.23 -9.06
N GLU A 5 53.78 2.63 -10.14
CA GLU A 5 53.36 2.01 -11.44
C GLU A 5 52.67 0.65 -11.25
N ASP A 6 51.51 0.26 -11.79
CA ASP A 6 50.37 0.79 -12.58
C ASP A 6 49.26 -0.27 -12.34
N THR A 7 47.94 -0.05 -12.45
CA THR A 7 47.16 -0.07 -13.71
C THR A 7 45.67 0.02 -13.37
N GLU A 8 44.95 0.83 -14.14
CA GLU A 8 43.50 0.95 -14.18
C GLU A 8 42.87 -0.23 -14.95
N SER A 9 41.63 -0.60 -14.59
CA SER A 9 40.75 -1.39 -15.45
C SER A 9 39.34 -0.80 -15.38
N GLU A 10 39.02 0.01 -16.38
CA GLU A 10 37.66 0.42 -16.77
C GLU A 10 36.97 -0.78 -17.44
N GLU A 11 35.78 -1.15 -16.99
CA GLU A 11 34.85 -1.98 -17.76
C GLU A 11 33.48 -1.29 -17.79
N ASP A 12 33.12 -0.83 -18.99
CA ASP A 12 31.81 -0.27 -19.35
C ASP A 12 30.82 -1.39 -19.79
N PRO A 13 29.51 -1.10 -19.83
CA PRO A 13 28.41 -2.05 -19.72
C PRO A 13 27.88 -2.56 -21.09
N ASP A 14 26.83 -3.39 -21.01
CA ASP A 14 25.93 -3.86 -22.09
C ASP A 14 26.17 -5.30 -22.60
N GLY A 15 25.59 -6.25 -21.85
CA GLY A 15 25.41 -7.64 -22.29
C GLY A 15 23.95 -7.92 -22.66
N ASP A 16 23.68 -7.98 -23.96
CA ASP A 16 22.40 -8.43 -24.53
C ASP A 16 22.09 -9.89 -24.13
N TRP A 17 20.86 -10.14 -23.67
CA TRP A 17 20.39 -11.48 -23.27
C TRP A 17 19.56 -12.12 -24.40
N GLU A 18 20.01 -13.27 -24.91
CA GLU A 18 19.25 -14.12 -25.85
C GLU A 18 18.79 -15.46 -25.22
N PRO A 19 17.55 -15.92 -25.47
CA PRO A 19 17.08 -17.21 -24.98
C PRO A 19 17.45 -18.37 -25.92
N GLY A 20 18.27 -19.29 -25.43
CA GLY A 20 18.71 -20.49 -26.15
C GLY A 20 17.63 -21.56 -26.32
N THR A 21 17.48 -22.06 -27.55
CA THR A 21 16.70 -23.26 -27.89
C THR A 21 17.67 -24.44 -28.04
N THR A 22 17.56 -25.47 -27.20
CA THR A 22 18.33 -26.72 -27.37
C THR A 22 17.40 -27.86 -27.77
N GLY A 23 17.47 -28.21 -29.05
CA GLY A 23 16.89 -29.43 -29.60
C GLY A 23 17.75 -30.64 -29.26
N ARG A 24 17.11 -31.70 -28.74
CA ARG A 24 17.77 -32.98 -28.43
C ARG A 24 17.52 -33.97 -29.56
N THR A 25 18.61 -34.43 -30.16
CA THR A 25 18.67 -35.47 -31.19
C THR A 25 18.53 -36.87 -30.58
N GLY A 26 17.89 -37.78 -31.30
CA GLY A 26 17.82 -39.20 -30.96
C GLY A 26 17.11 -39.99 -32.06
N ARG A 27 17.87 -40.48 -33.04
CA ARG A 27 17.40 -41.35 -34.12
C ARG A 27 17.87 -42.78 -33.85
N ALA A 28 16.94 -43.73 -33.79
CA ALA A 28 17.23 -45.15 -33.97
C ALA A 28 16.19 -45.75 -34.95
N LYS A 29 16.70 -46.48 -35.95
CA LYS A 29 15.96 -47.06 -37.07
C LYS A 29 15.46 -48.46 -36.75
N GLY A 30 14.32 -48.82 -37.35
CA GLY A 30 14.15 -50.12 -38.01
C GLY A 30 13.00 -50.99 -37.50
N ALA A 31 11.95 -51.15 -38.30
CA ALA A 31 11.48 -52.45 -38.84
C ALA A 31 10.22 -52.26 -39.70
N GLN A 32 10.05 -53.22 -40.60
CA GLN A 32 9.34 -53.23 -41.88
C GLN A 32 7.85 -53.61 -41.79
N ALA A 33 7.13 -53.28 -42.87
CA ALA A 33 6.03 -54.04 -43.51
C ALA A 33 4.56 -53.61 -43.27
N ASP A 34 3.91 -53.36 -44.41
CA ASP A 34 2.50 -53.06 -44.66
C ASP A 34 1.51 -54.17 -44.26
N ARG A 35 0.34 -53.79 -43.68
CA ARG A 35 -1.00 -54.25 -44.16
C ARG A 35 -2.20 -53.50 -43.56
N ALA A 36 -2.97 -52.90 -44.47
CA ALA A 36 -4.43 -52.66 -44.57
C ALA A 36 -5.37 -52.45 -43.34
N LYS A 37 -6.09 -51.30 -43.43
CA LYS A 37 -7.51 -50.98 -43.15
C LYS A 37 -8.10 -51.26 -41.75
N GLU A 38 -8.53 -50.19 -41.07
CA GLU A 38 -9.96 -49.91 -40.77
C GLU A 38 -10.16 -48.56 -40.04
N ALA A 39 -11.40 -48.06 -40.15
CA ALA A 39 -11.85 -46.74 -39.75
C ALA A 39 -11.73 -46.46 -38.24
N GLY A 40 -11.26 -45.26 -37.88
CA GLY A 40 -11.18 -44.80 -36.48
C GLY A 40 -11.18 -43.28 -36.39
N ALA A 41 -12.11 -42.75 -35.61
CA ALA A 41 -12.48 -41.34 -35.45
C ALA A 41 -11.31 -40.33 -35.40
N GLN A 42 -11.47 -39.22 -36.12
CA GLN A 42 -10.63 -38.02 -36.00
C GLN A 42 -10.66 -37.51 -34.55
N LYS A 43 -9.58 -37.75 -33.80
CA LYS A 43 -9.33 -37.07 -32.52
C LYS A 43 -9.22 -35.57 -32.79
N LYS A 44 -10.22 -34.79 -32.36
CA LYS A 44 -10.11 -33.33 -32.25
C LYS A 44 -8.95 -33.00 -31.32
N HIS A 45 -7.87 -32.44 -31.87
CA HIS A 45 -6.87 -31.75 -31.07
C HIS A 45 -7.56 -30.61 -30.32
N LYS A 46 -7.79 -30.80 -29.01
CA LYS A 46 -8.26 -29.75 -28.11
C LYS A 46 -7.10 -28.76 -27.96
N LYS A 47 -7.07 -27.70 -28.78
CA LYS A 47 -6.17 -26.56 -28.56
C LYS A 47 -6.45 -26.04 -27.15
N LYS A 48 -5.52 -26.25 -26.22
CA LYS A 48 -5.53 -25.54 -24.94
C LYS A 48 -5.23 -24.07 -25.25
N ALA A 49 -6.27 -23.26 -25.40
CA ALA A 49 -6.12 -21.82 -25.44
C ALA A 49 -5.75 -21.36 -24.02
N THR A 50 -4.49 -20.97 -23.83
CA THR A 50 -3.97 -20.35 -22.60
C THR A 50 -4.09 -18.82 -22.62
N ALA A 51 -5.00 -18.28 -23.43
CA ALA A 51 -5.28 -16.86 -23.46
C ALA A 51 -6.80 -16.67 -23.46
N TYR A 52 -7.26 -15.74 -22.63
CA TYR A 52 -8.66 -15.41 -22.45
C TYR A 52 -9.27 -15.05 -23.81
N ALA A 53 -10.27 -15.84 -24.24
CA ALA A 53 -10.96 -15.59 -25.49
C ALA A 53 -11.64 -14.22 -25.44
N SER A 54 -11.60 -13.48 -26.55
CA SER A 54 -12.32 -12.21 -26.69
C SER A 54 -13.82 -12.40 -26.44
N LYS A 55 -14.52 -11.34 -26.04
CA LYS A 55 -15.97 -11.42 -25.74
C LYS A 55 -16.79 -11.76 -26.99
N ASP A 56 -16.26 -11.42 -28.16
CA ASP A 56 -16.92 -11.60 -29.45
C ASP A 56 -16.48 -12.89 -30.17
N GLY A 57 -15.60 -13.69 -29.56
CA GLY A 57 -15.18 -15.01 -30.07
C GLY A 57 -14.22 -14.96 -31.27
N GLU A 58 -13.93 -13.78 -31.81
CA GLU A 58 -12.89 -13.53 -32.81
C GLU A 58 -11.62 -13.04 -32.10
N GLY A 59 -10.59 -13.88 -32.07
CA GLY A 59 -9.27 -13.53 -31.54
C GLY A 59 -9.13 -13.60 -30.01
N TYR A 60 -7.93 -13.25 -29.56
CA TYR A 60 -7.61 -13.17 -28.15
C TYR A 60 -7.94 -11.77 -27.60
N SER A 61 -8.29 -11.66 -26.31
CA SER A 61 -8.68 -10.36 -25.71
C SER A 61 -7.63 -9.23 -25.84
N TRP A 62 -6.34 -9.55 -26.01
CA TRP A 62 -5.25 -8.60 -26.28
C TRP A 62 -5.09 -8.18 -27.76
N GLU A 63 -5.80 -8.83 -28.69
CA GLU A 63 -5.87 -8.51 -30.13
C GLU A 63 -7.06 -7.59 -30.43
N GLU A 64 -7.94 -7.34 -29.45
CA GLU A 64 -8.98 -6.34 -29.58
C GLU A 64 -8.35 -4.95 -29.74
N GLU A 65 -8.85 -4.19 -30.71
CA GLU A 65 -8.48 -2.79 -30.91
C GLU A 65 -8.68 -2.03 -29.60
N TYR A 66 -7.64 -1.32 -29.15
CA TYR A 66 -7.66 -0.56 -27.90
C TYR A 66 -8.75 0.52 -27.95
N LYS A 67 -9.95 0.17 -27.46
CA LYS A 67 -11.04 1.12 -27.24
C LYS A 67 -10.66 1.99 -26.05
N ARG A 68 -10.46 3.28 -26.31
CA ARG A 68 -10.10 4.21 -25.24
C ARG A 68 -11.29 4.35 -24.31
N SER A 69 -11.05 4.31 -23.01
CA SER A 69 -12.12 4.42 -22.01
C SER A 69 -12.89 5.75 -22.10
N TRP A 70 -12.33 6.76 -22.76
CA TRP A 70 -12.97 8.04 -23.03
C TRP A 70 -13.79 8.10 -24.33
N ASP A 71 -13.73 7.09 -25.21
CA ASP A 71 -14.57 7.04 -26.42
C ASP A 71 -16.07 6.84 -26.07
N VAL A 72 -16.36 6.39 -24.86
CA VAL A 72 -17.73 6.20 -24.32
C VAL A 72 -18.26 7.46 -23.64
N LEU A 73 -17.38 8.41 -23.29
CA LEU A 73 -17.79 9.65 -22.67
C LEU A 73 -18.40 10.55 -23.75
N ARG A 74 -19.73 10.74 -23.68
CA ARG A 74 -20.43 11.66 -24.56
C ARG A 74 -20.35 13.08 -24.01
N GLU A 75 -19.93 13.99 -24.87
CA GLU A 75 -20.02 15.43 -24.63
C GLU A 75 -21.50 15.84 -24.53
N ASP A 76 -21.77 16.81 -23.68
CA ASP A 76 -23.08 17.46 -23.61
C ASP A 76 -23.29 18.43 -24.79
N GLU A 77 -24.48 19.03 -24.87
CA GLU A 77 -24.89 19.93 -25.97
C GLU A 77 -23.99 21.18 -26.11
N SER A 78 -23.16 21.46 -25.10
CA SER A 78 -22.16 22.53 -25.10
C SER A 78 -20.74 22.08 -25.46
N GLY A 79 -20.53 20.79 -25.73
CA GLY A 79 -19.21 20.19 -25.97
C GLY A 79 -18.42 19.88 -24.70
N SER A 80 -19.07 19.86 -23.53
CA SER A 80 -18.42 19.64 -22.23
C SER A 80 -18.64 18.22 -21.70
N LEU A 81 -17.62 17.67 -21.02
CA LEU A 81 -17.70 16.38 -20.33
C LEU A 81 -18.11 16.51 -18.85
N GLU A 82 -18.33 17.72 -18.35
CA GLU A 82 -18.57 17.98 -16.93
C GLU A 82 -19.79 17.24 -16.38
N SER A 83 -20.87 17.13 -17.16
CA SER A 83 -22.09 16.42 -16.77
C SER A 83 -21.85 14.93 -16.49
N ALA A 84 -21.09 14.25 -17.37
CA ALA A 84 -20.76 12.84 -17.21
C ALA A 84 -19.84 12.59 -15.99
N VAL A 85 -18.87 13.48 -15.77
CA VAL A 85 -17.97 13.44 -14.60
C VAL A 85 -18.74 13.67 -13.30
N ASN A 86 -19.65 14.64 -13.27
CA ASN A 86 -20.48 14.95 -12.11
C ASN A 86 -21.40 13.78 -11.72
N GLN A 87 -21.96 13.06 -12.70
CA GLN A 87 -22.76 11.86 -12.43
C GLN A 87 -21.93 10.72 -11.83
N LEU A 88 -20.70 10.51 -12.32
CA LEU A 88 -19.75 9.55 -11.75
C LEU A 88 -19.39 9.88 -10.29
N ILE A 89 -19.11 11.15 -10.00
CA ILE A 89 -18.81 11.63 -8.65
C ILE A 89 -20.03 11.46 -7.72
N ALA A 90 -21.22 11.81 -8.17
CA ALA A 90 -22.46 11.65 -7.40
C ALA A 90 -22.75 10.18 -7.08
N ASN A 91 -22.48 9.26 -8.02
CA ASN A 91 -22.60 7.82 -7.80
C ASN A 91 -21.59 7.29 -6.78
N LYS A 92 -20.37 7.84 -6.76
CA LYS A 92 -19.35 7.49 -5.75
C LYS A 92 -19.73 7.99 -4.36
N ARG A 93 -20.29 9.20 -4.25
CA ARG A 93 -20.77 9.77 -2.97
C ARG A 93 -21.92 8.99 -2.35
N ARG A 94 -22.84 8.45 -3.17
CA ARG A 94 -23.94 7.59 -2.70
C ARG A 94 -23.50 6.29 -2.02
N ARG A 95 -22.26 5.83 -2.25
CA ARG A 95 -21.72 4.62 -1.58
C ARG A 95 -21.23 4.88 -0.15
N VAL A 96 -21.08 6.14 0.27
CA VAL A 96 -20.68 6.50 1.64
C VAL A 96 -21.92 6.83 2.46
N ILE A 97 -22.74 5.80 2.72
CA ILE A 97 -23.86 5.93 3.65
C ILE A 97 -23.27 6.04 5.05
N ARG A 98 -23.53 7.16 5.73
CA ARG A 98 -23.14 7.34 7.14
C ARG A 98 -23.97 6.37 7.98
N ASP A 99 -23.31 5.40 8.61
CA ASP A 99 -23.92 4.55 9.61
C ASP A 99 -24.26 5.42 10.84
N THR A 100 -25.56 5.70 11.02
CA THR A 100 -26.08 6.50 12.14
C THR A 100 -26.63 5.61 13.26
N THR A 101 -26.18 4.36 13.37
CA THR A 101 -26.58 3.48 14.47
C THR A 101 -26.17 4.09 15.82
N SER A 102 -27.14 4.20 16.73
CA SER A 102 -26.92 4.73 18.08
C SER A 102 -26.26 3.67 18.95
N ILE A 103 -24.93 3.72 19.05
CA ILE A 103 -24.12 2.84 19.91
C ILE A 103 -23.67 3.64 21.13
N GLN A 104 -23.61 3.01 22.31
CA GLN A 104 -23.00 3.63 23.50
C GLN A 104 -21.51 3.89 23.22
N ARG A 105 -21.17 5.13 22.88
CA ARG A 105 -19.78 5.58 22.65
C ARG A 105 -19.25 6.23 23.91
N GLY A 106 -18.00 5.90 24.27
CA GLY A 106 -17.26 6.68 25.25
C GLY A 106 -17.09 8.11 24.75
N ILE A 107 -17.50 9.10 25.55
CA ILE A 107 -17.41 10.52 25.19
C ILE A 107 -15.94 10.99 25.31
N ILE A 108 -15.20 10.42 26.26
CA ILE A 108 -13.79 10.71 26.50
C ILE A 108 -12.95 9.71 25.72
N ARG A 109 -12.06 10.21 24.84
CA ARG A 109 -11.18 9.40 24.02
C ARG A 109 -9.72 9.78 24.27
N HIS A 110 -8.86 8.79 24.42
CA HIS A 110 -7.42 8.94 24.49
C HIS A 110 -6.81 8.25 23.27
N LEU A 111 -6.44 9.06 22.27
CA LEU A 111 -6.01 8.58 20.97
C LEU A 111 -4.49 8.70 20.82
N CYS A 112 -3.83 7.61 20.44
CA CYS A 112 -2.44 7.59 20.01
C CYS A 112 -2.39 7.49 18.49
N LEU A 113 -1.90 8.54 17.83
CA LEU A 113 -1.68 8.56 16.38
C LEU A 113 -0.23 8.13 16.10
N ILE A 114 -0.04 6.98 15.45
CA ILE A 114 1.26 6.48 15.00
C ILE A 114 1.39 6.78 13.50
N ILE A 115 2.46 7.47 13.11
CA ILE A 115 2.74 7.80 11.71
C ILE A 115 4.02 7.07 11.27
N ASP A 116 3.90 6.31 10.19
CA ASP A 116 5.05 5.75 9.48
C ASP A 116 5.87 6.86 8.82
N VAL A 117 7.17 6.92 9.16
CA VAL A 117 8.17 7.85 8.61
C VAL A 117 9.36 7.04 8.06
N SER A 118 9.11 5.82 7.60
CA SER A 118 10.10 4.97 6.93
C SER A 118 10.41 5.47 5.52
N LEU A 119 11.45 4.88 4.89
CA LEU A 119 11.81 5.18 3.50
C LEU A 119 10.66 4.90 2.52
N ALA A 120 9.80 3.92 2.80
CA ALA A 120 8.64 3.58 1.99
C ALA A 120 7.66 4.77 1.82
N MET A 121 7.69 5.75 2.72
CA MET A 121 6.83 6.93 2.68
C MET A 121 7.32 8.01 1.69
N THR A 122 8.50 7.82 1.10
CA THR A 122 9.04 8.67 0.02
C THR A 122 8.35 8.42 -1.32
N ASP A 123 7.63 7.30 -1.45
CA ASP A 123 6.90 6.94 -2.67
C ASP A 123 5.94 8.03 -3.13
N ARG A 124 5.86 8.20 -4.45
CA ARG A 124 5.03 9.22 -5.10
C ARG A 124 3.66 8.70 -5.56
N ASP A 125 3.11 7.73 -4.85
CA ASP A 125 1.76 7.23 -5.10
C ASP A 125 0.73 8.36 -4.87
N LEU A 126 0.87 9.06 -3.75
CA LEU A 126 0.23 10.35 -3.49
C LEU A 126 1.18 11.50 -3.89
N ARG A 127 0.62 12.68 -4.21
CA ARG A 127 1.39 13.86 -4.62
C ARG A 127 1.60 14.83 -3.45
N PRO A 128 2.83 15.30 -3.14
CA PRO A 128 4.09 14.99 -3.82
C PRO A 128 4.69 13.61 -3.46
N ASN A 129 4.51 13.16 -2.22
CA ASN A 129 4.83 11.82 -1.73
C ASN A 129 3.81 11.39 -0.65
N ARG A 130 3.88 10.13 -0.21
CA ARG A 130 2.97 9.59 0.83
C ARG A 130 3.12 10.32 2.16
N LEU A 131 4.35 10.65 2.59
CA LEU A 131 4.60 11.30 3.88
C LEU A 131 3.99 12.70 3.96
N ASP A 132 4.31 13.57 3.01
CA ASP A 132 3.83 14.96 2.96
C ASP A 132 2.31 15.02 2.95
N MET A 133 1.68 14.08 2.24
CA MET A 133 0.23 13.97 2.24
C MET A 133 -0.32 13.46 3.57
N SER A 134 0.30 12.43 4.15
CA SER A 134 -0.08 11.90 5.45
C SER A 134 0.03 12.96 6.55
N LEU A 135 1.08 13.79 6.52
CA LEU A 135 1.28 14.89 7.47
C LEU A 135 0.25 16.02 7.28
N THR A 136 -0.11 16.32 6.04
CA THR A 136 -1.15 17.31 5.73
C THR A 136 -2.50 16.87 6.29
N TYR A 137 -2.91 15.63 5.98
CA TYR A 137 -4.15 15.08 6.51
C TYR A 137 -4.11 14.81 8.01
N ALA A 138 -2.95 14.51 8.60
CA ALA A 138 -2.81 14.42 10.05
C ALA A 138 -3.10 15.76 10.74
N LYS A 139 -2.69 16.89 10.16
CA LYS A 139 -2.99 18.24 10.69
C LYS A 139 -4.48 18.55 10.59
N GLU A 140 -5.10 18.26 9.45
CA GLU A 140 -6.55 18.40 9.27
C GLU A 140 -7.30 17.52 10.27
N PHE A 141 -6.91 16.25 10.38
CA PHE A 141 -7.46 15.29 11.33
C PHE A 141 -7.36 15.78 12.77
N VAL A 142 -6.21 16.31 13.22
CA VAL A 142 -6.07 16.87 14.57
C VAL A 142 -7.08 17.98 14.81
N THR A 143 -7.28 18.86 13.83
CA THR A 143 -8.22 19.99 13.95
C THR A 143 -9.67 19.50 14.04
N GLU A 144 -10.08 18.62 13.13
CA GLU A 144 -11.43 18.03 13.14
C GLU A 144 -11.68 17.13 14.36
N PHE A 145 -10.66 16.39 14.80
CA PHE A 145 -10.75 15.54 15.98
C PHE A 145 -11.06 16.35 17.23
N PHE A 146 -10.34 17.45 17.47
CA PHE A 146 -10.58 18.29 18.64
C PHE A 146 -11.84 19.15 18.54
N ASP A 147 -12.27 19.51 17.31
CA ASP A 147 -13.56 20.17 17.09
C ASP A 147 -14.75 19.26 17.47
N GLN A 148 -14.69 17.99 17.07
CA GLN A 148 -15.73 17.01 17.37
C GLN A 148 -15.60 16.38 18.77
N ASN A 149 -14.41 16.40 19.37
CA ASN A 149 -14.11 15.73 20.64
C ASN A 149 -13.31 16.67 21.58
N PRO A 150 -13.92 17.72 22.15
CA PRO A 150 -13.22 18.79 22.88
C PRO A 150 -12.58 18.34 24.21
N ILE A 151 -13.04 17.23 24.79
CA ILE A 151 -12.52 16.68 26.06
C ILE A 151 -11.56 15.49 25.87
N SER A 152 -11.28 15.15 24.62
CA SER A 152 -10.37 14.06 24.29
C SER A 152 -8.91 14.50 24.38
N GLN A 153 -8.02 13.53 24.42
CA GLN A 153 -6.58 13.75 24.41
C GLN A 153 -5.96 12.99 23.24
N LEU A 154 -4.90 13.56 22.67
CA LEU A 154 -4.17 12.99 21.56
C LEU A 154 -2.68 12.97 21.88
N CYS A 155 -1.97 11.93 21.48
CA CYS A 155 -0.51 11.91 21.38
C CYS A 155 -0.09 11.47 19.99
N ILE A 156 1.10 11.89 19.55
CA ILE A 156 1.64 11.54 18.23
C ILE A 156 2.97 10.82 18.41
N LEU A 157 3.04 9.62 17.85
CA LEU A 157 4.24 8.83 17.73
C LEU A 157 4.63 8.73 16.24
N ILE A 158 5.92 8.60 16.00
CA ILE A 158 6.45 8.28 14.68
C ILE A 158 7.24 6.99 14.75
N THR A 159 7.29 6.27 13.64
CA THR A 159 8.15 5.10 13.51
C THR A 159 9.06 5.22 12.30
N LYS A 160 10.35 5.04 12.53
CA LYS A 160 11.44 5.13 11.56
C LYS A 160 12.66 4.42 12.13
N ASP A 161 13.62 4.03 11.28
CA ASP A 161 14.88 3.43 11.73
C ASP A 161 14.72 2.24 12.72
N ALA A 162 13.68 1.42 12.52
CA ALA A 162 13.25 0.31 13.39
C ALA A 162 12.95 0.69 14.85
N ILE A 163 12.74 1.98 15.12
CA ILE A 163 12.40 2.51 16.44
C ILE A 163 11.08 3.28 16.42
N ALA A 164 10.54 3.50 17.61
CA ALA A 164 9.41 4.41 17.83
C ALA A 164 9.90 5.65 18.58
N GLU A 165 9.49 6.83 18.11
CA GLU A 165 9.80 8.09 18.75
C GLU A 165 8.52 8.86 19.08
N ARG A 166 8.49 9.47 20.26
CA ARG A 166 7.39 10.35 20.64
C ARG A 166 7.58 11.74 20.03
N LEU A 167 6.70 12.10 19.11
CA LEU A 167 6.70 13.41 18.45
C LEU A 167 5.97 14.45 19.31
N SER A 168 4.81 14.08 19.87
CA SER A 168 4.02 14.91 20.78
C SER A 168 3.49 14.08 21.95
N GLY A 169 3.52 14.65 23.16
CA GLY A 169 2.97 14.03 24.36
C GLY A 169 1.45 13.99 24.36
N LEU A 170 0.85 13.23 25.28
CA LEU A 170 -0.59 13.21 25.45
C LEU A 170 -1.09 14.57 25.95
N SER A 171 -1.81 15.30 25.11
CA SER A 171 -2.36 16.62 25.43
C SER A 171 -3.69 16.87 24.73
N GLY A 172 -4.49 17.76 25.32
CA GLY A 172 -5.75 18.25 24.73
C GLY A 172 -5.59 19.51 23.88
N ASN A 173 -4.36 19.98 23.65
CA ASN A 173 -4.10 21.24 22.94
C ASN A 173 -3.70 20.97 21.48
N PRO A 174 -4.53 21.33 20.48
CA PRO A 174 -4.22 21.11 19.07
C PRO A 174 -2.92 21.79 18.62
N LEU A 175 -2.58 22.95 19.21
CA LEU A 175 -1.41 23.73 18.80
C LEU A 175 -0.09 22.99 19.04
N ASP A 176 0.00 22.19 20.10
CA ASP A 176 1.21 21.45 20.42
C ASP A 176 1.45 20.35 19.38
N HIS A 177 0.38 19.67 18.98
CA HIS A 177 0.37 18.66 17.92
C HIS A 177 0.71 19.25 16.54
N HIS A 178 0.13 20.42 16.21
CA HIS A 178 0.43 21.13 14.96
C HIS A 178 1.89 21.57 14.86
N LYS A 179 2.47 22.07 15.97
CA LYS A 179 3.90 22.40 16.04
C LYS A 179 4.76 21.17 15.83
N ALA A 180 4.39 20.05 16.45
CA ALA A 180 5.11 18.80 16.33
C ALA A 180 5.09 18.25 14.89
N LEU A 181 3.91 18.27 14.24
CA LEU A 181 3.71 17.89 12.83
C LEU A 181 4.34 18.86 11.81
N SER A 182 4.79 20.04 12.25
CA SER A 182 5.48 21.02 11.40
C SER A 182 7.00 20.94 11.54
N ASN A 183 7.52 20.10 12.44
CA ASN A 183 8.95 19.94 12.68
C ASN A 183 9.60 19.02 11.63
N LYS A 184 10.04 19.61 10.50
CA LYS A 184 10.67 18.89 9.40
C LYS A 184 11.93 18.12 9.78
N ALA A 185 12.69 18.57 10.78
CA ALA A 185 13.95 17.93 11.16
C ALA A 185 13.74 16.50 11.71
N LYS A 186 12.62 16.26 12.40
CA LYS A 186 12.26 14.93 12.93
C LYS A 186 11.53 14.06 11.92
N LEU A 187 10.90 14.70 10.92
CA LEU A 187 10.00 14.10 9.95
C LEU A 187 10.67 13.83 8.59
N THR A 188 11.98 13.60 8.59
CA THR A 188 12.69 13.13 7.40
C THR A 188 12.51 11.61 7.29
N PRO A 189 11.97 11.07 6.19
CA PRO A 189 11.77 9.63 6.04
C PRO A 189 13.10 8.88 6.01
N SER A 190 13.22 7.84 6.84
CA SER A 190 14.46 7.08 7.03
C SER A 190 14.19 5.66 7.57
N GLY A 191 15.06 4.72 7.21
CA GLY A 191 15.02 3.34 7.68
C GLY A 191 13.69 2.62 7.43
N GLU A 192 13.39 1.68 8.32
CA GLU A 192 12.20 0.83 8.30
C GLU A 192 11.32 1.12 9.52
N PRO A 193 10.01 0.84 9.49
CA PRO A 193 9.15 1.06 10.65
C PRO A 193 9.25 -0.12 11.63
N SER A 194 8.91 0.13 12.90
CA SER A 194 8.69 -0.88 13.94
C SER A 194 7.34 -0.66 14.60
N LEU A 195 6.39 -1.55 14.26
CA LEU A 195 5.05 -1.52 14.81
C LEU A 195 5.04 -1.96 16.27
N GLN A 196 5.84 -2.96 16.65
CA GLN A 196 5.93 -3.45 18.03
C GLN A 196 6.36 -2.33 18.98
N ASN A 197 7.48 -1.67 18.70
CA ASN A 197 7.99 -0.57 19.54
C ASN A 197 6.97 0.58 19.65
N SER A 198 6.27 0.86 18.54
CA SER A 198 5.24 1.91 18.51
C SER A 198 4.04 1.55 19.37
N LEU A 199 3.59 0.30 19.31
CA LEU A 199 2.49 -0.23 20.13
C LEU A 199 2.85 -0.30 21.62
N GLU A 200 4.09 -0.67 21.96
CA GLU A 200 4.57 -0.68 23.34
C GLU A 200 4.65 0.73 23.92
N MET A 201 5.14 1.70 23.14
CA MET A 201 5.16 3.10 23.55
C MET A 201 3.74 3.69 23.68
N ALA A 202 2.83 3.32 22.78
CA ALA A 202 1.42 3.68 22.87
C ALA A 202 0.77 3.10 24.13
N ARG A 203 0.98 1.79 24.39
CA ARG A 203 0.52 1.09 25.59
C ARG A 203 1.01 1.78 26.87
N ALA A 204 2.30 2.10 26.95
CA ALA A 204 2.89 2.79 28.10
C ALA A 204 2.31 4.20 28.30
N SER A 205 1.94 4.88 27.21
CA SER A 205 1.32 6.21 27.28
C SER A 205 -0.15 6.15 27.72
N LEU A 206 -0.86 5.05 27.43
CA LEU A 206 -2.29 4.89 27.68
C LEU A 206 -2.60 4.09 28.95
N SER A 207 -1.65 3.34 29.51
CA SER A 207 -1.85 2.41 30.64
C SER A 207 -2.30 3.08 31.94
N HIS A 208 -1.87 4.31 32.19
CA HIS A 208 -2.20 5.05 33.41
C HIS A 208 -3.51 5.84 33.33
N LEU A 209 -4.18 5.81 32.17
CA LEU A 209 -5.39 6.59 31.94
C LEU A 209 -6.62 5.88 32.54
N PRO A 210 -7.62 6.65 33.03
CA PRO A 210 -8.82 6.07 33.61
C PRO A 210 -9.58 5.16 32.62
N SER A 211 -10.16 4.08 33.13
CA SER A 211 -10.93 3.11 32.32
C SER A 211 -12.26 3.64 31.78
N HIS A 212 -12.73 4.79 32.26
CA HIS A 212 -13.94 5.44 31.76
C HIS A 212 -13.78 6.07 30.37
N GLY A 213 -12.54 6.31 29.92
CA GLY A 213 -12.22 6.78 28.58
C GLY A 213 -11.86 5.64 27.64
N SER A 214 -12.17 5.77 26.35
CA SER A 214 -11.65 4.84 25.35
C SER A 214 -10.14 5.06 25.16
N ARG A 215 -9.39 3.96 25.08
CA ARG A 215 -7.96 3.94 24.75
C ARG A 215 -7.85 3.47 23.30
N GLU A 216 -7.39 4.34 22.42
CA GLU A 216 -7.45 4.14 20.98
C GLU A 216 -6.06 4.33 20.37
N VAL A 217 -5.71 3.47 19.41
CA VAL A 217 -4.48 3.58 18.65
C VAL A 217 -4.84 3.60 17.17
N LEU A 218 -4.45 4.67 16.47
CA LEU A 218 -4.63 4.85 15.04
C LEU A 218 -3.26 4.83 14.37
N VAL A 219 -3.05 3.88 13.45
CA VAL A 219 -1.79 3.72 12.74
C VAL A 219 -1.95 4.13 11.29
N ILE A 220 -1.16 5.10 10.84
CA ILE A 220 -0.95 5.41 9.43
C ILE A 220 0.30 4.65 9.01
N PHE A 221 0.09 3.49 8.39
CA PHE A 221 1.16 2.58 7.97
C PHE A 221 1.26 2.56 6.44
N GLY A 222 2.42 2.92 5.90
CA GLY A 222 2.63 2.97 4.45
C GLY A 222 3.58 1.91 3.92
N SER A 223 4.48 1.41 4.76
CA SER A 223 5.30 0.24 4.46
C SER A 223 4.45 -1.03 4.34
N LEU A 224 4.97 -2.03 3.62
CA LEU A 224 4.40 -3.38 3.57
C LEU A 224 5.06 -4.34 4.58
N THR A 225 6.17 -3.90 5.19
CA THR A 225 6.97 -4.65 6.15
C THR A 225 7.20 -3.84 7.41
N THR A 226 7.34 -4.53 8.54
CA THR A 226 7.71 -3.98 9.85
C THR A 226 8.92 -4.74 10.37
N CYS A 227 9.83 -4.04 11.02
CA CYS A 227 11.08 -4.59 11.55
C CYS A 227 11.03 -4.48 13.07
N ASP A 228 10.50 -5.54 13.67
CA ASP A 228 10.24 -5.63 15.11
C ASP A 228 11.27 -6.55 15.79
N PRO A 229 11.68 -6.24 17.04
CA PRO A 229 12.70 -7.00 17.75
C PRO A 229 12.24 -8.41 18.17
N ASP A 230 10.96 -8.57 18.49
CA ASP A 230 10.39 -9.82 19.01
C ASP A 230 9.08 -10.20 18.27
N ASP A 231 8.41 -11.24 18.76
CA ASP A 231 7.11 -11.68 18.28
C ASP A 231 5.99 -10.69 18.66
N ILE A 232 5.55 -9.92 17.67
CA ILE A 232 4.47 -8.92 17.80
C ILE A 232 3.14 -9.51 18.32
N ASN A 233 2.89 -10.81 18.12
CA ASN A 233 1.66 -11.43 18.60
C ASN A 233 1.55 -11.38 20.13
N LYS A 234 2.69 -11.47 20.84
CA LYS A 234 2.72 -11.29 22.30
C LYS A 234 2.36 -9.87 22.71
N THR A 235 2.78 -8.88 21.94
CA THR A 235 2.42 -7.47 22.16
C THR A 235 0.92 -7.25 21.93
N LEU A 236 0.33 -7.91 20.94
CA LEU A 236 -1.12 -7.89 20.71
C LEU A 236 -1.90 -8.54 21.86
N GLU A 237 -1.49 -9.71 22.34
CA GLU A 237 -2.09 -10.35 23.52
C GLU A 237 -2.02 -9.45 24.77
N ASN A 238 -0.90 -8.74 24.94
CA ASN A 238 -0.72 -7.81 26.05
C ASN A 238 -1.65 -6.58 25.93
N LEU A 239 -1.87 -6.07 24.72
CA LEU A 239 -2.82 -4.99 24.47
C LEU A 239 -4.26 -5.43 24.70
N GLU A 240 -4.61 -6.67 24.35
CA GLU A 240 -5.94 -7.22 24.60
C GLU A 240 -6.22 -7.36 26.10
N LYS A 241 -5.23 -7.83 26.88
CA LYS A 241 -5.34 -7.92 28.35
C LYS A 241 -5.52 -6.55 29.02
N ASP A 242 -4.98 -5.50 28.41
CA ASP A 242 -5.08 -4.14 28.93
C ASP A 242 -6.43 -3.47 28.65
N ARG A 243 -7.28 -4.04 27.78
CA ARG A 243 -8.58 -3.48 27.36
C ARG A 243 -9.54 -3.25 28.51
#